data_AF-R7SZ01-F1
#
_entry.id   AF-R7SZ01-F1
#
_cell.length_a   1.000
_cell.length_b   1.000
_cell.length_c   1.000
_cell.angle_alpha   90.00
_cell.angle_beta   90.00
_cell.angle_gamma   90.00
#
_symmetry.space_group_name_H-M   'P 1'
#
loop_
_entity.id
_entity.type
_entity.pdbx_description
1 polymer ?
#
loop_
_entity_poly.entity_id
_entity_poly.type
_entity_poly.pdbx_seq_one_letter_code
_entity_poly.pdbx_strand_id
1 'polypeptide(L)'
;MLRHLQLSLTDYQGNQEVLKGGADALTFVRFDSLSTPWSAPPLHNLVDLRWLWYQTRLQYEQFRSVTSPSPNIRALILRGTSIHLHAGRAYPPLHIPTLRYLELSGETACKMSSLFETPNIQALTFANLDEAEFREFVAPLCLCTDTSATASASPS
;
A
#
# COMPACT_ATOMS: atom_id res chain seq x y z
N MET A 1 -14.57 19.00 16.35
CA MET A 1 -13.18 18.59 16.04
C MET A 1 -13.15 17.92 14.67
N LEU A 2 -12.19 18.26 13.82
CA LEU A 2 -12.03 17.66 12.49
C LEU A 2 -11.44 16.25 12.64
N ARG A 3 -12.12 15.24 12.11
CA ARG A 3 -11.67 13.83 12.17
C ARG A 3 -11.33 13.25 10.80
N HIS A 4 -11.90 13.82 9.75
CA HIS A 4 -11.82 13.32 8.39
C HIS A 4 -11.30 14.46 7.52
N LEU A 5 -10.20 14.23 6.83
CA LEU A 5 -9.60 15.15 5.87
C LEU A 5 -9.56 14.47 4.51
N GLN A 6 -10.12 15.12 3.50
CA GLN A 6 -9.95 14.72 2.11
C GLN A 6 -9.40 15.91 1.34
N LEU A 7 -8.30 15.68 0.63
CA LEU A 7 -7.66 16.66 -0.23
C LEU A 7 -7.58 16.08 -1.64
N SER A 8 -8.24 16.75 -2.58
CA SER A 8 -8.31 16.38 -3.99
C SER A 8 -8.02 17.63 -4.81
N LEU A 9 -6.91 17.66 -5.54
CA LEU A 9 -6.49 18.76 -6.44
C LEU A 9 -6.75 20.19 -5.92
N THR A 10 -5.76 20.73 -5.19
CA THR A 10 -5.54 22.17 -5.05
C THR A 10 -4.05 22.45 -5.20
N ASP A 11 -3.75 23.54 -5.89
CA ASP A 11 -2.42 23.94 -6.33
C ASP A 11 -1.35 23.84 -5.22
N TYR A 12 -0.19 23.36 -5.66
CA TYR A 12 1.01 22.86 -4.96
C TYR A 12 1.41 23.51 -3.61
N GLN A 13 1.12 24.78 -3.38
CA GLN A 13 1.71 25.51 -2.24
C GLN A 13 0.92 25.40 -0.92
N GLY A 14 -0.40 25.21 -0.96
CA GLY A 14 -1.22 25.20 0.26
C GLY A 14 -1.20 23.87 1.03
N ASN A 15 -0.88 22.77 0.36
CA ASN A 15 -1.06 21.43 0.92
C ASN A 15 0.05 21.05 1.92
N GLN A 16 1.26 21.61 1.80
CA GLN A 16 2.38 21.23 2.67
C GLN A 16 2.14 21.57 4.14
N GLU A 17 1.44 22.67 4.44
CA GLU A 17 1.16 23.06 5.83
C GLU A 17 0.21 22.08 6.51
N VAL A 18 -0.72 21.48 5.75
CA VAL A 18 -1.60 20.41 6.27
C VAL A 18 -0.80 19.12 6.54
N LEU A 19 0.36 18.96 5.89
CA LEU A 19 1.25 17.81 6.02
C LEU A 19 2.38 17.99 7.04
N LYS A 20 2.44 19.12 7.77
CA LYS A 20 3.50 19.38 8.77
C LYS A 20 3.11 19.00 10.20
N GLY A 21 1.97 18.32 10.37
CA GLY A 21 1.46 17.88 11.67
C GLY A 21 0.54 18.89 12.36
N GLY A 22 -0.04 18.49 13.50
CA GLY A 22 -0.97 19.31 14.29
C GLY A 22 -2.44 18.88 14.24
N ALA A 23 -2.74 17.73 13.65
CA ALA A 23 -4.10 17.24 13.47
C ALA A 23 -4.30 15.83 14.07
N ASP A 24 -3.91 15.65 15.34
CA ASP A 24 -3.94 14.37 16.07
C ASP A 24 -5.34 13.74 16.17
N ALA A 25 -6.38 14.57 16.02
CA ALA A 25 -7.78 14.12 16.00
C ALA A 25 -8.18 13.48 14.66
N LEU A 26 -7.36 13.57 13.60
CA LEU A 26 -7.63 12.95 12.31
C LEU A 26 -7.54 11.42 12.44
N THR A 27 -8.64 10.79 12.09
CA THR A 27 -8.77 9.32 12.00
C THR A 27 -8.86 8.85 10.56
N PHE A 28 -9.09 9.77 9.62
CA PHE A 28 -9.16 9.47 8.19
C PHE A 28 -8.52 10.60 7.40
N VAL A 29 -7.58 10.24 6.53
CA VAL A 29 -6.91 11.16 5.62
C VAL A 29 -6.88 10.53 4.24
N ARG A 30 -7.47 11.23 3.27
CA ARG A 30 -7.42 10.87 1.86
C ARG A 30 -6.72 11.95 1.05
N PHE A 31 -5.73 11.53 0.27
CA PHE A 31 -5.15 12.32 -0.81
C PHE A 31 -5.56 11.73 -2.14
N ASP A 32 -6.07 12.57 -3.02
CA ASP A 32 -6.41 12.21 -4.39
C ASP A 32 -5.69 13.16 -5.35
N SER A 33 -4.97 12.60 -6.32
CA SER A 33 -4.37 13.38 -7.40
C SER A 33 -3.37 14.43 -6.90
N LEU A 34 -2.63 14.11 -5.83
CA LEU A 34 -1.72 15.03 -5.16
C LEU A 34 -0.36 15.12 -5.86
N SER A 35 0.03 16.36 -6.20
CA SER A 35 1.40 16.71 -6.55
C SER A 35 2.10 17.32 -5.33
N THR A 36 2.79 16.50 -4.53
CA THR A 36 3.55 16.99 -3.36
C THR A 36 4.95 16.39 -3.35
N PRO A 37 6.00 17.16 -3.04
CA PRO A 37 7.29 16.59 -2.70
C PRO A 37 7.17 15.99 -1.29
N TRP A 38 7.31 14.67 -1.18
CA TRP A 38 7.18 13.92 0.08
C TRP A 38 8.41 14.10 0.99
N SER A 39 8.76 15.35 1.29
CA SER A 39 9.97 15.72 2.04
C SER A 39 9.80 15.67 3.56
N ALA A 40 8.56 15.57 4.06
CA ALA A 40 8.25 15.41 5.48
C ALA A 40 7.17 14.33 5.68
N PRO A 41 7.21 13.57 6.79
CA PRO A 41 6.18 12.60 7.12
C PRO A 41 4.83 13.33 7.28
N PRO A 42 3.89 13.12 6.36
CA PRO A 42 2.81 14.06 6.15
C PRO A 42 1.84 14.09 7.33
N LEU A 43 1.45 12.95 7.87
CA LEU A 43 0.35 12.89 8.83
C LEU A 43 0.45 11.63 9.69
N HIS A 44 0.05 11.75 10.96
CA HIS A 44 -0.31 10.59 11.77
C HIS A 44 -1.66 10.04 11.27
N ASN A 45 -1.77 8.73 11.11
CA ASN A 45 -2.98 8.01 10.65
C ASN A 45 -3.37 8.25 9.18
N LEU A 46 -2.39 8.24 8.26
CA LEU A 46 -2.68 8.27 6.83
C LEU A 46 -3.46 7.01 6.38
N VAL A 47 -4.59 7.17 5.67
CA VAL A 47 -5.48 6.04 5.36
C VAL A 47 -5.61 5.76 3.85
N ASP A 48 -5.52 6.78 3.00
CA ASP A 48 -5.92 6.64 1.58
C ASP A 48 -5.08 7.54 0.66
N LEU A 49 -4.29 6.94 -0.24
CA LEU A 49 -3.50 7.62 -1.26
C LEU A 49 -3.94 7.16 -2.66
N ARG A 50 -4.57 8.05 -3.43
CA ARG A 50 -5.04 7.76 -4.78
C ARG A 50 -4.41 8.67 -5.83
N TRP A 51 -4.15 8.10 -6.99
CA TRP A 51 -3.82 8.75 -8.25
C TRP A 51 -2.61 9.69 -8.15
N LEU A 52 -1.50 9.24 -7.58
CA LEU A 52 -0.28 10.05 -7.56
C LEU A 52 0.22 10.30 -8.98
N TRP A 53 0.53 11.55 -9.29
CA TRP A 53 1.02 11.93 -10.60
C TRP A 53 2.39 11.31 -10.87
N TYR A 54 2.72 11.05 -12.14
CA TYR A 54 3.99 10.39 -12.51
C TYR A 54 5.23 11.08 -11.92
N GLN A 55 5.23 12.42 -11.88
CA GLN A 55 6.31 13.23 -11.34
C GLN A 55 6.38 13.23 -9.81
N THR A 56 5.33 12.77 -9.13
CA THR A 56 5.22 12.70 -7.66
C THR A 56 5.09 11.28 -7.14
N ARG A 57 5.51 10.31 -7.96
CA ARG A 57 5.68 8.91 -7.57
C ARG A 57 6.53 8.82 -6.31
N LEU A 58 6.03 8.08 -5.33
CA LEU A 58 6.76 7.77 -4.11
C LEU A 58 7.81 6.71 -4.40
N GLN A 59 9.07 6.99 -4.08
CA GLN A 59 10.05 5.93 -3.92
C GLN A 59 9.72 5.12 -2.66
N TYR A 60 10.12 3.86 -2.63
CA TYR A 60 9.85 2.97 -1.49
C TYR A 60 10.29 3.55 -0.14
N GLU A 61 11.50 4.10 -0.04
CA GLU A 61 12.01 4.68 1.21
C GLU A 61 11.20 5.90 1.66
N GLN A 62 10.71 6.70 0.72
CA GLN A 62 9.82 7.82 1.01
C GLN A 62 8.48 7.30 1.53
N PHE A 63 7.90 6.30 0.86
CA PHE A 63 6.65 5.68 1.30
C PHE A 63 6.76 5.08 2.71
N ARG A 64 7.88 4.40 3.01
CA ARG A 64 8.18 3.87 4.34
C ARG A 64 8.29 4.98 5.39
N SER A 65 8.98 6.07 5.07
CA SER A 65 9.08 7.24 5.95
C SER A 65 7.71 7.88 6.20
N VAL A 66 6.83 7.92 5.20
CA VAL A 66 5.46 8.45 5.30
C VAL A 66 4.55 7.56 6.14
N THR A 67 4.69 6.24 6.07
CA THR A 67 3.79 5.28 6.73
C THR A 67 4.23 4.90 8.14
N SER A 68 5.54 4.86 8.41
CA SER A 68 6.10 4.55 9.75
C SER A 68 5.56 5.38 10.93
N PRO A 69 5.20 6.67 10.79
CA PRO A 69 4.68 7.49 11.89
C PRO A 69 3.18 7.26 12.17
N SER A 70 2.54 6.35 11.46
CA SER A 70 1.09 6.10 11.52
C SER A 70 0.80 4.73 12.15
N PRO A 71 0.89 4.58 13.49
CA PRO A 71 0.74 3.29 14.15
C PRO A 71 -0.68 2.72 14.10
N ASN A 72 -1.70 3.54 13.83
CA ASN A 72 -3.11 3.13 13.87
C ASN A 72 -3.75 2.94 12.49
N ILE A 73 -2.97 2.81 11.42
CA ILE A 73 -3.52 2.60 10.08
C ILE A 73 -4.30 1.28 10.05
N ARG A 74 -5.59 1.34 9.73
CA ARG A 74 -6.46 0.16 9.57
C ARG A 74 -6.79 -0.14 8.12
N ALA A 75 -6.80 0.88 7.27
CA ALA A 75 -6.99 0.73 5.84
C ALA A 75 -5.91 1.53 5.13
N LEU A 76 -5.36 0.95 4.06
CA LEU A 76 -4.40 1.58 3.19
C LEU A 76 -4.81 1.31 1.75
N ILE A 77 -5.18 2.37 1.04
CA ILE A 77 -5.59 2.29 -0.36
C ILE A 77 -4.53 3.01 -1.19
N LEU A 78 -3.89 2.30 -2.11
CA LEU A 78 -2.85 2.78 -3.02
C LEU A 78 -3.30 2.60 -4.47
N ARG A 79 -4.38 3.31 -4.84
CA ARG A 79 -4.96 3.22 -6.18
C ARG A 79 -4.30 4.21 -7.15
N GLY A 80 -3.89 3.78 -8.34
CA GLY A 80 -3.20 4.66 -9.30
C GLY A 80 -1.89 5.24 -8.75
N THR A 81 -1.35 4.61 -7.70
CA THR A 81 -0.14 5.03 -7.00
C THR A 81 0.98 4.10 -7.41
N SER A 82 1.89 4.59 -8.26
CA SER A 82 3.09 3.83 -8.62
C SER A 82 4.15 4.05 -7.54
N ILE A 83 4.19 3.18 -6.53
CA ILE A 83 5.37 3.07 -5.66
C ILE A 83 6.46 2.41 -6.49
N HIS A 84 7.54 3.14 -6.78
CA HIS A 84 8.56 2.61 -7.68
C HIS A 84 9.47 1.61 -6.94
N LEU A 85 9.44 0.36 -7.39
CA LEU A 85 10.33 -0.71 -6.93
C LEU A 85 11.35 -1.05 -8.02
N HIS A 86 12.63 -0.75 -7.76
CA HIS A 86 13.73 -1.10 -8.65
C HIS A 86 13.92 -2.62 -8.72
N ALA A 87 14.19 -3.13 -9.93
CA ALA A 87 14.56 -4.52 -10.15
C ALA A 87 15.89 -4.85 -9.44
N GLY A 88 16.01 -6.07 -8.90
CA GLY A 88 17.22 -6.54 -8.21
C GLY A 88 17.51 -5.91 -6.83
N ARG A 89 16.72 -4.93 -6.39
CA ARG A 89 16.86 -4.32 -5.05
C ARG A 89 16.03 -5.09 -4.02
N ALA A 90 16.66 -5.42 -2.89
CA ALA A 90 15.97 -5.90 -1.70
C ALA A 90 15.39 -4.72 -0.92
N TYR A 91 14.17 -4.90 -0.41
CA TYR A 91 13.45 -3.88 0.35
C TYR A 91 13.16 -4.40 1.76
N PRO A 92 13.40 -3.60 2.81
CA PRO A 92 13.07 -3.99 4.18
C PRO A 92 11.54 -4.08 4.34
N PRO A 93 10.99 -5.09 5.04
CA PRO A 93 9.54 -5.21 5.22
C PRO A 93 8.89 -4.00 5.91
N LEU A 94 7.62 -3.78 5.62
CA LEU A 94 6.74 -2.80 6.24
C LEU A 94 5.86 -3.49 7.28
N HIS A 95 6.21 -3.28 8.54
CA HIS A 95 5.45 -3.82 9.66
C HIS A 95 4.29 -2.90 10.02
N ILE A 96 3.06 -3.29 9.68
CA ILE A 96 1.83 -2.53 9.99
C ILE A 96 0.81 -3.47 10.64
N PRO A 97 0.97 -3.81 11.93
CA PRO A 97 0.17 -4.85 12.58
C PRO A 97 -1.29 -4.45 12.76
N THR A 98 -1.63 -3.17 12.67
CA THR A 98 -2.99 -2.64 12.78
C THR A 98 -3.77 -2.67 11.48
N LEU A 99 -3.11 -2.96 10.35
CA LEU A 99 -3.73 -2.95 9.03
C LEU A 99 -4.72 -4.10 8.88
N ARG A 100 -5.93 -3.77 8.42
CA ARG A 100 -7.02 -4.72 8.14
C ARG A 100 -7.43 -4.76 6.67
N TYR A 101 -7.24 -3.66 5.97
CA TYR A 101 -7.63 -3.53 4.55
C TYR A 101 -6.47 -2.95 3.76
N LEU A 102 -6.02 -3.67 2.74
CA LEU A 102 -4.98 -3.22 1.82
C LEU A 102 -5.50 -3.29 0.40
N GLU A 103 -5.47 -2.16 -0.30
CA GLU A 103 -5.74 -2.10 -1.73
C GLU A 103 -4.49 -1.60 -2.47
N LEU A 104 -4.02 -2.38 -3.43
CA LEU A 104 -2.86 -2.07 -4.26
C LEU A 104 -3.24 -2.07 -5.74
N SER A 105 -2.57 -1.25 -6.53
CA SER A 105 -2.76 -1.22 -7.97
C SER A 105 -1.52 -0.82 -8.74
N GLY A 106 -1.48 -1.20 -10.03
CA GLY A 106 -0.38 -0.90 -10.94
C GLY A 106 0.64 -2.04 -11.07
N GLU A 107 1.73 -1.75 -11.77
CA GLU A 107 2.70 -2.71 -12.30
C GLU A 107 3.58 -3.44 -11.26
N THR A 108 3.57 -2.96 -10.02
CA THR A 108 4.42 -3.52 -8.94
C THR A 108 3.60 -3.84 -7.70
N ALA A 109 2.28 -3.99 -7.86
CA ALA A 109 1.35 -4.15 -6.75
C ALA A 109 1.56 -5.49 -6.03
N CYS A 110 1.80 -6.58 -6.76
CA CYS A 110 2.06 -7.88 -6.16
C CYS A 110 3.40 -7.89 -5.42
N LYS A 111 4.46 -7.35 -6.04
CA LYS A 111 5.77 -7.22 -5.38
C LYS A 111 5.70 -6.31 -4.16
N MET A 112 4.90 -5.24 -4.21
CA MET A 112 4.68 -4.37 -3.07
C MET A 112 3.94 -5.10 -1.94
N SER A 113 2.96 -5.94 -2.27
CA SER A 113 2.19 -6.69 -1.28
C SER A 113 3.05 -7.62 -0.41
N SER A 114 4.07 -8.25 -0.99
CA SER A 114 4.96 -9.16 -0.27
C SER A 114 5.88 -8.43 0.73
N LEU A 115 5.99 -7.11 0.63
CA LEU A 115 6.74 -6.29 1.58
C LEU A 115 5.93 -5.96 2.83
N PHE A 116 4.61 -6.17 2.84
CA PHE A 116 3.76 -5.87 3.99
C PHE A 116 3.69 -7.04 4.98
N GLU A 117 4.17 -6.83 6.20
CA GLU A 117 3.95 -7.71 7.33
C GLU A 117 2.71 -7.27 8.11
N THR A 118 1.57 -7.88 7.79
CA THR A 118 0.24 -7.45 8.25
C THR A 118 -0.56 -8.63 8.84
N PRO A 119 -0.23 -9.08 10.07
CA PRO A 119 -0.81 -10.29 10.66
C PRO A 119 -2.34 -10.24 10.86
N ASN A 120 -2.95 -9.06 10.81
CA ASN A 120 -4.39 -8.85 11.03
C ASN A 120 -5.14 -8.46 9.74
N ILE A 121 -4.56 -8.71 8.57
CA ILE A 121 -5.21 -8.40 7.30
C ILE A 121 -6.51 -9.19 7.14
N GLN A 122 -7.60 -8.49 6.80
CA GLN A 122 -8.94 -9.04 6.61
C GLN A 122 -9.35 -9.01 5.13
N ALA A 123 -8.89 -8.00 4.39
CA ALA A 123 -9.06 -7.95 2.95
C ALA A 123 -7.80 -7.43 2.26
N LEU A 124 -7.40 -8.12 1.20
CA LEU A 124 -6.37 -7.72 0.26
C LEU A 124 -7.01 -7.62 -1.12
N THR A 125 -6.98 -6.42 -1.69
CA THR A 125 -7.53 -6.14 -3.01
C THR A 125 -6.41 -5.73 -3.95
N PHE A 126 -6.34 -6.40 -5.09
CA PHE A 126 -5.51 -5.97 -6.21
C PHE A 126 -6.39 -5.41 -7.32
N ALA A 127 -6.06 -4.22 -7.81
CA ALA A 127 -6.78 -3.56 -8.89
C ALA A 127 -5.82 -3.19 -10.02
N ASN A 128 -6.27 -3.29 -11.28
CA ASN A 128 -5.48 -2.90 -12.46
C ASN A 128 -4.06 -3.51 -12.46
N LEU A 129 -3.97 -4.81 -12.20
CA LEU A 129 -2.69 -5.52 -12.21
C LEU A 129 -2.17 -5.74 -13.63
N ASP A 130 -0.85 -5.79 -13.73
CA ASP A 130 -0.20 -6.40 -14.88
C ASP A 130 -0.38 -7.92 -14.86
N GLU A 131 -0.64 -8.51 -16.03
CA GLU A 131 -0.94 -9.94 -16.15
C GLU A 131 0.27 -10.82 -15.81
N ALA A 132 1.48 -10.41 -16.21
CA ALA A 132 2.68 -11.18 -15.92
C ALA A 132 2.97 -11.15 -14.42
N GLU A 133 2.86 -9.97 -13.79
CA GLU A 133 3.03 -9.82 -12.34
C GLU A 133 2.01 -10.67 -11.57
N PHE A 134 0.74 -10.65 -11.99
CA PHE A 134 -0.30 -11.45 -11.35
C PHE A 134 -0.02 -12.94 -11.42
N ARG A 135 0.40 -13.45 -12.60
CA ARG A 135 0.74 -14.88 -12.79
C ARG A 135 1.88 -15.32 -11.88
N GLU A 136 2.95 -14.52 -11.80
CA GLU A 136 4.08 -14.82 -10.91
C GLU A 136 3.65 -14.84 -9.44
N PHE A 137 2.77 -13.93 -9.04
CA PHE A 137 2.28 -13.84 -7.67
C PHE A 137 1.39 -15.02 -7.26
N VAL A 138 0.51 -15.49 -8.15
CA VAL A 138 -0.42 -16.60 -7.82
C VAL A 138 0.19 -17.98 -8.00
N ALA A 139 1.25 -18.13 -8.81
CA ALA A 139 1.86 -19.43 -9.07
C ALA A 139 2.21 -20.23 -7.79
N PRO A 140 2.82 -19.63 -6.74
CA PRO A 140 3.06 -20.33 -5.48
C PRO A 140 1.79 -20.71 -4.71
N LEU A 141 0.71 -19.94 -4.84
CA LEU A 141 -0.57 -20.19 -4.15
C LEU A 141 -1.30 -21.40 -4.75
N CYS A 142 -1.21 -21.56 -6.08
CA CYS A 142 -1.80 -22.69 -6.80
C CYS A 142 -1.05 -24.01 -6.57
N LEU A 143 0.21 -23.96 -6.12
CA LEU A 143 0.98 -25.18 -5.79
C LEU A 143 0.58 -25.79 -4.44
N CYS A 144 -0.10 -25.04 -3.58
CA CYS A 144 -0.55 -25.53 -2.28
C CYS A 144 -1.84 -26.38 -2.33
N THR A 145 -2.51 -26.47 -3.50
CA THR A 145 -3.78 -27.20 -3.64
C THR A 145 -3.65 -28.67 -4.07
N ASP A 146 -2.45 -29.14 -4.43
CA ASP A 146 -2.25 -30.49 -5.00
C ASP A 146 -1.70 -31.55 -4.02
N THR A 147 -1.52 -31.25 -2.75
CA THR A 147 -0.93 -32.19 -1.78
C THR A 147 -1.92 -33.14 -1.09
N SER A 148 -3.21 -33.16 -1.47
CA SER A 148 -4.21 -34.05 -0.86
C SER A 148 -4.71 -35.20 -1.77
N ALA A 149 -4.04 -35.48 -2.89
CA ALA A 149 -4.49 -36.50 -3.85
C ALA A 149 -3.49 -37.64 -4.11
N THR A 150 -2.81 -38.16 -3.09
CA THR A 150 -2.04 -39.43 -3.22
C THR A 150 -2.04 -40.25 -1.93
N ALA A 151 -3.19 -40.83 -1.55
CA ALA A 151 -3.22 -41.94 -0.59
C ALA A 151 -4.47 -42.82 -0.75
N SER A 152 -4.49 -43.66 -1.79
CA SER A 152 -5.15 -44.98 -1.86
C SER A 152 -5.21 -45.41 -3.33
N ALA A 153 -4.91 -46.62 -3.75
CA ALA A 153 -4.24 -47.79 -3.19
C ALA A 153 -3.73 -48.58 -4.40
N SER A 154 -2.51 -49.11 -4.34
CA SER A 154 -1.98 -50.06 -5.33
C SER A 154 -2.45 -51.49 -5.04
N PRO A 155 -2.38 -52.41 -6.01
CA PRO A 155 -3.37 -53.46 -6.26
C PRO A 155 -3.08 -54.78 -5.53
N SER A 156 -4.09 -55.64 -5.47
CA SER A 156 -3.95 -57.09 -5.36
C SER A 156 -5.08 -57.75 -6.11
#